data_AF-A0A8J4S018-F1
#
_entry.id   AF-A0A8J4S018-F1
#
_cell.length_a   1.000
_cell.length_b   1.000
_cell.length_c   1.000
_cell.angle_alpha   90.00
_cell.angle_beta   90.00
_cell.angle_gamma   90.00
#
_symmetry.space_group_name_H-M   'P 1'
#
loop_
_entity.id
_entity.type
_entity.pdbx_description
1 polymer ?
#
loop_
_entity_poly.entity_id
_entity_poly.type
_entity_poly.pdbx_seq_one_letter_code
_entity_poly.pdbx_strand_id
1 'polypeptide(L)'
;MTDMTEQPLTPTTPAGASDSRADDVATDGLVSPAAVSAPPFTQAADDERLSSTPSSAPLSEDAASTVSYTELGPLGVERDGLGIKGYLSMRDEGVTYHRMKRFYCRCVGVNFMRFASRDAASTMVTALFSAEVQKVEAWDGKGLWHTYRHSFKLSFTTGVVFNVDADSEEDKRQWIEYIEMALKGTEAAVEKWSAHASVSADIMELTPGGLAFAEKKCSPPKFKNDMMCCHPTCHVRFDSTGKRQHHCRNCGGSVCSDHSSRFAMLRHFQANHPVRLCMGCYRAQRFVQWLAMLLQRLSIAQGGVEGVKKPTLSKAEEEEVDTLLTMFGDEAFGISDVIQVLHLHRHKSDEAYAHAVNKLLELSASNLADFEFFLPQLFHMWLTVDWTNNNIKAALLFRVMCHGTQLHIRLATAIYWLTRAAIDDSCGWGFGQSELYVPDYLYRKMSMCKLLMINVEMQISHGDWSFEIDKDLPASTEQAAIIKCFPEQSPA
;
A
#
# COMPACT_ATOMS: atom_id res chain seq x y z
N MET A 1 8.58 -63.39 -2.75
CA MET A 1 7.91 -64.67 -3.07
C MET A 1 6.68 -64.78 -2.18
N THR A 2 5.57 -65.31 -2.70
CA THR A 2 4.45 -65.97 -1.97
C THR A 2 3.93 -65.26 -0.69
N ASP A 3 2.82 -64.50 -0.65
CA ASP A 3 1.52 -64.46 -1.37
C ASP A 3 0.36 -65.20 -0.64
N MET A 4 -0.88 -64.76 -0.91
CA MET A 4 -2.19 -65.26 -0.46
C MET A 4 -2.58 -65.03 1.02
N THR A 5 -3.83 -64.77 1.42
CA THR A 5 -4.98 -63.92 0.95
C THR A 5 -6.21 -64.32 1.78
N GLU A 6 -7.05 -63.39 2.25
CA GLU A 6 -8.52 -63.53 2.16
C GLU A 6 -9.29 -62.26 2.58
N GLN A 7 -10.54 -62.18 2.11
CA GLN A 7 -11.55 -61.13 2.28
C GLN A 7 -12.90 -61.68 1.77
N PRO A 8 -14.05 -61.01 2.00
CA PRO A 8 -14.48 -60.17 3.11
C PRO A 8 -15.84 -60.68 3.68
N LEU A 9 -16.58 -59.88 4.45
CA LEU A 9 -18.05 -59.80 4.36
C LEU A 9 -18.64 -58.62 5.16
N THR A 10 -19.56 -57.89 4.53
CA THR A 10 -20.59 -57.02 5.16
C THR A 10 -21.96 -57.51 4.68
N PRO A 11 -23.08 -57.16 5.35
CA PRO A 11 -24.01 -56.27 4.64
C PRO A 11 -24.97 -55.39 5.50
N THR A 12 -25.44 -54.30 4.85
CA THR A 12 -26.80 -53.70 4.88
C THR A 12 -27.52 -53.24 6.16
N THR A 13 -27.91 -51.96 6.13
CA THR A 13 -29.13 -51.38 6.73
C THR A 13 -30.40 -51.78 5.96
N PRO A 14 -31.60 -51.60 6.55
CA PRO A 14 -32.77 -51.13 5.80
C PRO A 14 -33.44 -49.89 6.45
N ALA A 15 -34.44 -49.32 5.76
CA ALA A 15 -35.20 -48.14 6.19
C ALA A 15 -36.73 -48.39 6.13
N GLY A 16 -37.53 -47.53 6.78
CA GLY A 16 -39.00 -47.55 6.73
C GLY A 16 -39.64 -46.46 7.59
N ALA A 17 -40.85 -46.00 7.25
CA ALA A 17 -41.58 -44.91 7.92
C ALA A 17 -43.11 -45.15 7.90
N SER A 18 -43.86 -44.55 8.85
CA SER A 18 -45.32 -44.27 8.75
C SER A 18 -45.83 -43.39 9.92
N ASP A 19 -47.01 -42.79 9.74
CA ASP A 19 -47.66 -41.79 10.61
C ASP A 19 -48.33 -42.31 11.89
N SER A 20 -48.63 -41.39 12.83
CA SER A 20 -49.89 -41.32 13.61
C SER A 20 -50.15 -39.88 14.12
N ARG A 21 -51.37 -39.57 14.58
CA ARG A 21 -51.87 -38.22 14.95
C ARG A 21 -52.27 -38.08 16.43
N ALA A 22 -52.34 -36.82 16.88
CA ALA A 22 -53.32 -36.23 17.82
C ALA A 22 -53.26 -36.58 19.33
N ASP A 23 -53.50 -35.64 20.28
CA ASP A 23 -53.50 -34.14 20.24
C ASP A 23 -52.73 -33.56 21.48
N ASP A 24 -53.14 -32.70 22.45
CA ASP A 24 -54.37 -31.99 22.86
C ASP A 24 -54.02 -30.75 23.76
N VAL A 25 -55.00 -30.09 24.41
CA VAL A 25 -55.00 -28.67 24.89
C VAL A 25 -54.69 -28.43 26.39
N ALA A 26 -53.96 -27.33 26.70
CA ALA A 26 -54.22 -26.29 27.75
C ALA A 26 -52.98 -25.36 27.93
N THR A 27 -52.91 -24.04 27.71
CA THR A 27 -53.72 -22.83 28.02
C THR A 27 -53.51 -22.18 29.40
N ASP A 28 -52.54 -21.26 29.51
CA ASP A 28 -52.59 -19.89 30.07
C ASP A 28 -51.30 -19.16 29.59
N GLY A 29 -51.17 -17.84 29.38
CA GLY A 29 -51.50 -16.68 30.23
C GLY A 29 -50.19 -16.20 30.92
N LEU A 30 -49.70 -14.95 30.85
CA LEU A 30 -50.22 -13.70 30.27
C LEU A 30 -49.08 -12.62 30.20
N VAL A 31 -49.30 -11.50 29.49
CA VAL A 31 -48.54 -10.20 29.50
C VAL A 31 -47.25 -10.07 28.65
N SER A 32 -47.16 -8.95 27.93
CA SER A 32 -45.92 -8.36 27.38
C SER A 32 -45.85 -6.85 27.68
N PRO A 33 -44.65 -6.31 27.87
CA PRO A 33 -44.33 -4.92 27.48
C PRO A 33 -42.98 -4.83 26.74
N ALA A 34 -42.59 -3.75 26.07
CA ALA A 34 -43.32 -2.70 25.35
C ALA A 34 -42.29 -2.01 24.42
N ALA A 35 -42.71 -1.47 23.27
CA ALA A 35 -41.79 -0.78 22.36
C ALA A 35 -41.46 0.65 22.82
N VAL A 36 -40.21 1.09 22.63
CA VAL A 36 -39.77 2.48 22.81
C VAL A 36 -39.04 2.95 21.56
N SER A 37 -39.38 4.16 21.11
CA SER A 37 -39.10 4.70 19.77
C SER A 37 -37.63 5.04 19.49
N ALA A 38 -37.24 4.92 18.22
CA ALA A 38 -36.09 5.63 17.66
C ALA A 38 -36.51 7.05 17.20
N PRO A 39 -35.59 8.05 17.20
CA PRO A 39 -35.89 9.41 16.76
C PRO A 39 -35.92 9.55 15.22
N PRO A 40 -36.66 10.54 14.67
CA PRO A 40 -36.76 10.74 13.22
C PRO A 40 -35.55 11.49 12.65
N PHE A 41 -35.01 11.00 11.52
CA PHE A 41 -34.07 11.77 10.69
C PHE A 41 -34.84 12.73 9.79
N THR A 42 -34.42 14.00 9.76
CA THR A 42 -34.95 15.03 8.86
C THR A 42 -34.36 14.91 7.44
N GLN A 43 -35.21 14.78 6.43
CA GLN A 43 -34.80 14.85 5.02
C GLN A 43 -34.75 16.30 4.52
N ALA A 44 -33.57 16.76 4.11
CA ALA A 44 -33.34 17.83 3.13
C ALA A 44 -31.84 17.84 2.76
N ALA A 45 -31.42 17.88 1.50
CA ALA A 45 -32.16 17.65 0.26
C ALA A 45 -31.17 17.11 -0.80
N ASP A 46 -31.63 16.16 -1.62
CA ASP A 46 -30.91 15.67 -2.81
C ASP A 46 -31.96 15.52 -3.91
N ASP A 47 -31.83 16.32 -4.96
CA ASP A 47 -32.61 16.21 -6.20
C ASP A 47 -31.64 16.23 -7.39
N GLU A 48 -32.10 15.82 -8.57
CA GLU A 48 -31.27 15.61 -9.77
C GLU A 48 -30.19 14.49 -9.68
N ARG A 49 -30.63 13.23 -9.55
CA ARG A 49 -29.81 12.08 -9.96
C ARG A 49 -30.51 11.18 -10.98
N LEU A 50 -30.51 11.64 -12.24
CA LEU A 50 -31.07 10.90 -13.37
C LEU A 50 -30.39 9.55 -13.59
N SER A 51 -31.19 8.55 -13.97
CA SER A 51 -30.80 7.14 -14.06
C SER A 51 -30.07 6.79 -15.37
N SER A 52 -29.02 5.98 -15.28
CA SER A 52 -28.48 5.24 -16.43
C SER A 52 -27.98 3.85 -16.03
N THR A 53 -28.70 2.81 -16.42
CA THR A 53 -28.35 1.40 -16.17
C THR A 53 -27.27 0.92 -17.17
N PRO A 54 -26.19 0.24 -16.74
CA PRO A 54 -25.18 -0.26 -17.67
C PRO A 54 -25.67 -1.51 -18.42
N SER A 55 -26.10 -1.34 -19.67
CA SER A 55 -26.38 -2.46 -20.58
C SER A 55 -25.08 -3.06 -21.13
N SER A 56 -25.00 -4.38 -21.23
CA SER A 56 -23.82 -5.11 -21.70
C SER A 56 -23.85 -5.34 -23.21
N ALA A 57 -22.94 -4.69 -23.94
CA ALA A 57 -22.68 -4.91 -25.37
C ALA A 57 -21.16 -5.05 -25.61
N PRO A 58 -20.71 -5.76 -26.66
CA PRO A 58 -19.29 -6.02 -26.89
C PRO A 58 -18.53 -4.80 -27.41
N LEU A 59 -17.21 -4.78 -27.17
CA LEU A 59 -16.31 -3.77 -27.70
C LEU A 59 -16.13 -3.94 -29.22
N SER A 60 -16.60 -2.96 -30.00
CA SER A 60 -16.18 -2.74 -31.38
C SER A 60 -15.08 -1.67 -31.43
N GLU A 61 -14.17 -1.79 -32.39
CA GLU A 61 -13.20 -0.73 -32.70
C GLU A 61 -13.88 0.42 -33.48
N ASP A 62 -13.11 1.47 -33.80
CA ASP A 62 -13.51 2.68 -34.54
C ASP A 62 -14.59 3.60 -33.92
N ALA A 63 -14.15 4.44 -32.99
CA ALA A 63 -14.83 5.69 -32.62
C ALA A 63 -13.81 6.81 -32.27
N ALA A 64 -13.02 7.24 -33.25
CA ALA A 64 -11.96 8.25 -33.09
C ALA A 64 -12.51 9.68 -32.90
N SER A 65 -13.00 9.98 -31.69
CA SER A 65 -13.41 11.33 -31.28
C SER A 65 -12.17 12.22 -31.06
N THR A 66 -12.08 13.32 -31.83
CA THR A 66 -10.93 14.22 -31.80
C THR A 66 -11.05 15.21 -30.65
N VAL A 67 -10.57 14.81 -29.47
CA VAL A 67 -10.40 15.71 -28.32
C VAL A 67 -9.33 16.76 -28.65
N SER A 68 -9.66 18.04 -28.48
CA SER A 68 -8.71 19.13 -28.74
C SER A 68 -7.62 19.16 -27.67
N TYR A 69 -6.35 19.09 -28.08
CA TYR A 69 -5.18 19.10 -27.19
C TYR A 69 -4.91 20.45 -26.49
N THR A 70 -5.85 21.40 -26.54
CA THR A 70 -5.64 22.79 -26.10
C THR A 70 -6.27 23.15 -24.75
N GLU A 71 -7.25 22.38 -24.25
CA GLU A 71 -7.93 22.70 -22.98
C GLU A 71 -7.19 22.15 -21.74
N LEU A 72 -6.24 21.24 -21.93
CA LEU A 72 -5.26 20.83 -20.90
C LEU A 72 -3.91 21.47 -21.24
N GLY A 73 -3.71 22.71 -20.80
CA GLY A 73 -2.47 23.45 -20.99
C GLY A 73 -1.24 22.72 -20.42
N PRO A 74 -0.02 23.06 -20.87
CA PRO A 74 1.20 22.35 -20.49
C PRO A 74 1.59 22.58 -19.03
N LEU A 75 0.98 21.79 -18.15
CA LEU A 75 1.51 21.47 -16.84
C LEU A 75 2.76 20.61 -17.05
N GLY A 76 3.91 21.29 -17.17
CA GLY A 76 5.22 20.66 -17.28
C GLY A 76 5.59 19.84 -16.05
N VAL A 77 6.81 19.32 -16.07
CA VAL A 77 7.34 18.46 -15.01
C VAL A 77 7.35 19.17 -13.65
N GLU A 78 6.77 18.50 -12.66
CA GLU A 78 6.70 18.94 -11.29
C GLU A 78 7.53 17.99 -10.42
N ARG A 79 8.49 18.53 -9.66
CA ARG A 79 9.20 17.80 -8.60
C ARG A 79 8.54 18.17 -7.26
N ASP A 80 8.07 17.18 -6.52
CA ASP A 80 7.45 17.33 -5.19
C ASP A 80 8.19 16.51 -4.11
N GLY A 81 7.74 16.62 -2.86
CA GLY A 81 8.34 15.92 -1.72
C GLY A 81 8.27 14.38 -1.79
N LEU A 82 7.57 13.80 -2.76
CA LEU A 82 7.50 12.36 -3.00
C LEU A 82 8.13 11.94 -4.34
N GLY A 83 8.52 12.86 -5.23
CA GLY A 83 9.30 12.52 -6.43
C GLY A 83 9.05 13.44 -7.63
N ILE A 84 9.18 12.88 -8.83
CA ILE A 84 8.90 13.59 -10.09
C ILE A 84 7.58 13.11 -10.70
N LYS A 85 6.81 14.02 -11.29
CA LYS A 85 5.53 13.72 -11.97
C LYS A 85 5.31 14.68 -13.14
N GLY A 86 4.54 14.23 -14.13
CA GLY A 86 4.26 15.00 -15.35
C GLY A 86 3.69 14.12 -16.45
N TYR A 87 3.39 14.71 -17.60
CA TYR A 87 3.00 13.92 -18.78
C TYR A 87 4.23 13.35 -19.50
N LEU A 88 4.07 12.16 -20.07
CA LEU A 88 5.04 11.55 -20.98
C LEU A 88 4.29 10.86 -22.12
N SER A 89 4.81 11.01 -23.35
CA SER A 89 4.38 10.22 -24.50
C SER A 89 5.22 8.95 -24.57
N MET A 90 4.59 7.77 -24.59
CA MET A 90 5.28 6.49 -24.45
C MET A 90 4.75 5.44 -25.44
N ARG A 91 5.63 4.52 -25.83
CA ARG A 91 5.31 3.27 -26.56
C ARG A 91 6.34 2.20 -26.21
N ASP A 92 6.01 0.94 -26.47
CA ASP A 92 6.93 -0.19 -26.32
C ASP A 92 8.14 -0.07 -27.28
N GLU A 93 9.23 -0.78 -26.96
CA GLU A 93 10.40 -0.84 -27.83
C GLU A 93 10.14 -1.61 -29.14
N GLY A 94 10.86 -1.23 -30.20
CA GLY A 94 10.79 -1.84 -31.52
C GLY A 94 10.36 -0.87 -32.63
N VAL A 95 10.58 -1.27 -33.89
CA VAL A 95 10.15 -0.51 -35.08
C VAL A 95 8.67 -0.81 -35.37
N THR A 96 7.79 -0.37 -34.47
CA THR A 96 6.35 -0.59 -34.57
C THR A 96 5.64 0.56 -35.28
N TYR A 97 4.47 0.25 -35.86
CA TYR A 97 3.54 1.24 -36.42
C TYR A 97 2.74 2.00 -35.34
N HIS A 98 2.93 1.66 -34.05
CA HIS A 98 2.22 2.29 -32.95
C HIS A 98 2.73 3.73 -32.73
N ARG A 99 1.80 4.69 -32.83
CA ARG A 99 1.97 6.04 -32.31
C ARG A 99 2.16 5.96 -30.78
N MET A 100 2.95 6.87 -30.23
CA MET A 100 3.00 7.04 -28.78
C MET A 100 1.62 7.39 -28.21
N LYS A 101 1.35 6.89 -27.01
CA LYS A 101 0.20 7.30 -26.20
C LYS A 101 0.70 8.19 -25.07
N ARG A 102 0.03 9.32 -24.85
CA ARG A 102 0.32 10.25 -23.75
C ARG A 102 -0.30 9.70 -22.46
N PHE A 103 0.49 9.67 -21.40
CA PHE A 103 0.06 9.24 -20.06
C PHE A 103 0.50 10.27 -19.02
N TYR A 104 -0.20 10.32 -17.89
CA TYR A 104 0.35 10.97 -16.70
C TYR A 104 1.23 9.97 -15.96
N CYS A 105 2.47 10.37 -15.64
CA CYS A 105 3.50 9.50 -15.11
C CYS A 105 4.07 10.06 -13.80
N ARG A 106 4.62 9.16 -12.97
CA ARG A 106 5.30 9.50 -11.72
C ARG A 106 6.48 8.57 -11.48
N CYS A 107 7.60 9.08 -10.96
CA CYS A 107 8.72 8.26 -10.49
C CYS A 107 9.14 8.64 -9.06
N VAL A 108 9.29 7.64 -8.19
CA VAL A 108 9.52 7.80 -6.74
C VAL A 108 10.71 6.94 -6.36
N GLY A 109 11.90 7.54 -6.30
CA GLY A 109 13.13 6.78 -6.54
C GLY A 109 13.05 6.05 -7.87
N VAL A 110 13.45 4.78 -7.93
CA VAL A 110 13.31 3.92 -9.12
C VAL A 110 11.87 3.46 -9.38
N ASN A 111 10.92 3.68 -8.47
CA ASN A 111 9.54 3.23 -8.64
C ASN A 111 8.76 4.12 -9.62
N PHE A 112 8.71 3.68 -10.88
CA PHE A 112 7.96 4.33 -11.96
C PHE A 112 6.52 3.83 -12.05
N MET A 113 5.59 4.74 -12.29
CA MET A 113 4.15 4.48 -12.37
C MET A 113 3.50 5.29 -13.50
N ARG A 114 2.57 4.67 -14.23
CA ARG A 114 1.86 5.24 -15.38
C ARG A 114 0.35 5.21 -15.13
N PHE A 115 -0.36 6.32 -15.33
CA PHE A 115 -1.78 6.49 -15.00
C PHE A 115 -2.61 6.89 -16.21
N ALA A 116 -3.92 6.64 -16.14
CA ALA A 116 -4.89 7.05 -17.16
C ALA A 116 -5.10 8.58 -17.21
N SER A 117 -5.05 9.24 -16.04
CA SER A 117 -5.23 10.68 -15.87
C SER A 117 -4.38 11.20 -14.71
N ARG A 118 -4.31 12.53 -14.55
CA ARG A 118 -3.68 13.19 -13.39
C ARG A 118 -4.37 12.80 -12.09
N ASP A 119 -5.71 12.75 -12.08
CA ASP A 119 -6.50 12.50 -10.87
C ASP A 119 -6.33 11.06 -10.36
N ALA A 120 -6.18 10.09 -11.27
CA ALA A 120 -5.84 8.71 -10.92
C ALA A 120 -4.48 8.58 -10.23
N ALA A 121 -3.55 9.52 -10.44
CA ALA A 121 -2.24 9.54 -9.78
C ALA A 121 -2.26 10.04 -8.33
N SER A 122 -3.42 10.49 -7.81
CA SER A 122 -3.65 10.67 -6.37
C SER A 122 -3.56 9.37 -5.57
N THR A 123 -3.80 8.23 -6.24
CA THR A 123 -3.90 6.91 -5.64
C THR A 123 -3.01 5.93 -6.42
N MET A 124 -1.76 5.83 -5.99
CA MET A 124 -0.67 5.14 -6.69
C MET A 124 -0.99 3.68 -7.11
N VAL A 125 -1.86 3.02 -6.36
CA VAL A 125 -2.30 1.63 -6.60
C VAL A 125 -3.25 1.48 -7.80
N THR A 126 -3.79 2.58 -8.34
CA THR A 126 -4.53 2.60 -9.62
C THR A 126 -3.66 2.88 -10.85
N ALA A 127 -2.33 2.71 -10.74
CA ALA A 127 -1.42 2.77 -11.89
C ALA A 127 -1.72 1.65 -12.91
N LEU A 128 -1.81 2.02 -14.20
CA LEU A 128 -1.98 1.10 -15.34
C LEU A 128 -0.70 0.31 -15.68
N PHE A 129 0.45 0.78 -15.19
CA PHE A 129 1.74 0.09 -15.21
C PHE A 129 2.57 0.62 -14.03
N SER A 130 3.32 -0.26 -13.39
CA SER A 130 4.26 0.05 -12.32
C SER A 130 5.41 -0.94 -12.37
N ALA A 131 6.64 -0.44 -12.38
CA ALA A 131 7.87 -1.24 -12.40
C ALA A 131 9.03 -0.43 -11.81
N GLU A 132 10.21 -1.03 -11.71
CA GLU A 132 11.43 -0.33 -11.29
C GLU A 132 12.20 0.06 -12.54
N VAL A 133 12.58 1.33 -12.63
CA VAL A 133 13.55 1.74 -13.64
C VAL A 133 14.86 1.04 -13.34
N GLN A 134 15.35 0.28 -14.31
CA GLN A 134 16.68 -0.32 -14.29
C GLN A 134 17.69 0.60 -14.99
N LYS A 135 17.24 1.33 -16.02
CA LYS A 135 18.10 2.22 -16.81
C LYS A 135 17.29 3.33 -17.49
N VAL A 136 17.90 4.50 -17.64
CA VAL A 136 17.48 5.55 -18.57
C VAL A 136 18.56 5.73 -19.64
N GLU A 137 18.17 5.91 -20.89
CA GLU A 137 19.11 5.93 -22.02
C GLU A 137 18.75 7.00 -23.06
N ALA A 138 19.77 7.55 -23.73
CA ALA A 138 19.56 8.38 -24.90
C ALA A 138 18.93 7.56 -26.04
N TRP A 139 17.95 8.15 -26.72
CA TRP A 139 17.37 7.60 -27.94
C TRP A 139 17.13 8.73 -28.95
N ASP A 140 17.47 8.45 -30.22
CA ASP A 140 17.48 9.40 -31.33
C ASP A 140 16.09 9.83 -31.84
N GLY A 141 15.02 9.36 -31.20
CA GLY A 141 13.65 9.72 -31.50
C GLY A 141 13.13 9.17 -32.83
N LYS A 142 13.88 8.35 -33.57
CA LYS A 142 13.43 7.86 -34.88
C LYS A 142 12.39 6.75 -34.74
N GLY A 143 11.16 7.04 -35.16
CA GLY A 143 10.15 6.06 -35.52
C GLY A 143 10.07 5.85 -37.04
N LEU A 144 9.21 4.91 -37.48
CA LEU A 144 9.05 4.57 -38.89
C LEU A 144 8.53 5.73 -39.76
N TRP A 145 7.71 6.61 -39.17
CA TRP A 145 7.05 7.74 -39.87
C TRP A 145 7.14 9.08 -39.11
N HIS A 146 7.75 9.09 -37.93
CA HIS A 146 7.75 10.22 -37.00
C HIS A 146 9.11 10.34 -36.30
N THR A 147 9.61 11.56 -36.15
CA THR A 147 10.79 11.86 -35.32
C THR A 147 10.34 12.60 -34.07
N TYR A 148 10.53 11.96 -32.93
CA TYR A 148 10.26 12.49 -31.59
C TYR A 148 11.45 13.39 -31.16
N ARG A 149 11.20 14.53 -30.51
CA ARG A 149 12.22 15.59 -30.34
C ARG A 149 12.90 15.58 -28.97
N HIS A 150 12.15 15.23 -27.94
CA HIS A 150 12.57 15.25 -26.54
C HIS A 150 12.62 13.80 -26.05
N SER A 151 13.28 12.97 -26.87
CA SER A 151 13.24 11.53 -26.81
C SER A 151 14.29 10.89 -25.89
N PHE A 152 13.89 9.82 -25.21
CA PHE A 152 14.75 8.96 -24.39
C PHE A 152 14.13 7.57 -24.24
N LYS A 153 14.85 6.63 -23.64
CA LYS A 153 14.33 5.30 -23.28
C LYS A 153 14.30 5.11 -21.76
N LEU A 154 13.34 4.31 -21.31
CA LEU A 154 13.30 3.77 -19.95
C LEU A 154 13.22 2.25 -20.04
N SER A 155 14.18 1.57 -19.43
CA SER A 155 14.28 0.11 -19.35
C SER A 155 13.97 -0.32 -17.91
N PHE A 156 13.11 -1.33 -17.74
CA PHE A 156 12.54 -1.71 -16.45
C PHE A 156 12.95 -3.13 -16.03
N THR A 157 12.99 -3.39 -14.71
CA THR A 157 13.34 -4.71 -14.16
C THR A 157 12.40 -5.85 -14.57
N THR A 158 11.23 -5.55 -15.12
CA THR A 158 10.30 -6.52 -15.73
C THR A 158 10.71 -6.97 -17.14
N GLY A 159 11.81 -6.44 -17.69
CA GLY A 159 12.23 -6.65 -19.08
C GLY A 159 11.45 -5.81 -20.10
N VAL A 160 10.53 -4.96 -19.64
CA VAL A 160 9.84 -3.97 -20.48
C VAL A 160 10.80 -2.82 -20.78
N VAL A 161 10.76 -2.31 -22.01
CA VAL A 161 11.44 -1.06 -22.41
C VAL A 161 10.43 -0.15 -23.09
N PHE A 162 10.36 1.11 -22.66
CA PHE A 162 9.58 2.15 -23.32
C PHE A 162 10.47 3.13 -24.07
N ASN A 163 10.12 3.39 -25.33
CA ASN A 163 10.51 4.60 -26.04
C ASN A 163 9.64 5.76 -25.56
N VAL A 164 10.26 6.87 -25.15
CA VAL A 164 9.62 8.01 -24.48
C VAL A 164 9.91 9.31 -25.23
N ASP A 165 8.95 10.24 -25.23
CA ASP A 165 9.10 11.63 -25.66
C ASP A 165 8.45 12.54 -24.59
N ALA A 166 9.15 13.59 -24.17
CA ALA A 166 8.63 14.60 -23.24
C ALA A 166 8.01 15.79 -23.99
N ASP A 167 7.24 16.63 -23.28
CA ASP A 167 6.62 17.82 -23.87
C ASP A 167 7.61 18.93 -24.23
N SER A 168 8.76 18.99 -23.54
CA SER A 168 9.86 19.90 -23.84
C SER A 168 11.23 19.29 -23.54
N GLU A 169 12.29 19.97 -24.00
CA GLU A 169 13.67 19.59 -23.70
C GLU A 169 14.00 19.73 -22.21
N GLU A 170 13.41 20.72 -21.53
CA GLU A 170 13.53 20.93 -20.10
C GLU A 170 12.82 19.83 -19.30
N ASP A 171 11.61 19.40 -19.73
CA ASP A 171 10.92 18.27 -19.13
C ASP A 171 11.75 16.98 -19.27
N LYS A 172 12.31 16.72 -20.47
CA LYS A 172 13.24 15.60 -20.70
C LYS A 172 14.44 15.67 -19.77
N ARG A 173 15.10 16.83 -19.66
CA ARG A 173 16.25 17.04 -18.78
C ARG A 173 15.88 16.70 -17.33
N GLN A 174 14.78 17.24 -16.82
CA GLN A 174 14.33 16.99 -15.46
C GLN A 174 13.98 15.52 -15.18
N TRP A 175 13.37 14.81 -16.14
CA TRP A 175 13.08 13.38 -16.02
C TRP A 175 14.35 12.53 -15.97
N ILE A 176 15.30 12.77 -16.88
CA ILE A 176 16.55 12.00 -16.95
C ILE A 176 17.37 12.20 -15.67
N GLU A 177 17.65 13.45 -15.28
CA GLU A 177 18.43 13.78 -14.08
C GLU A 177 17.87 13.14 -12.81
N TYR A 178 16.54 13.21 -12.63
CA TYR A 178 15.91 12.62 -11.45
C TYR A 178 16.06 11.10 -11.43
N ILE A 179 15.97 10.44 -12.59
CA ILE A 179 16.05 8.98 -12.69
C ILE A 179 17.50 8.51 -12.52
N GLU A 180 18.49 9.19 -13.09
CA GLU A 180 19.92 8.89 -12.88
C GLU A 180 20.32 9.05 -11.41
N MET A 181 19.89 10.16 -10.79
CA MET A 181 20.03 10.43 -9.35
C MET A 181 19.34 9.36 -8.49
N ALA A 182 18.14 8.91 -8.87
CA ALA A 182 17.39 7.88 -8.15
C ALA A 182 18.03 6.49 -8.25
N LEU A 183 18.55 6.12 -9.43
CA LEU A 183 19.31 4.90 -9.64
C LEU A 183 20.55 4.88 -8.75
N LYS A 184 21.36 5.96 -8.77
CA LYS A 184 22.58 6.10 -7.98
C LYS A 184 22.32 6.11 -6.47
N GLY A 185 21.30 6.83 -6.00
CA GLY A 185 20.91 6.83 -4.59
C GLY A 185 20.37 5.47 -4.11
N THR A 186 19.79 4.68 -5.02
CA THR A 186 19.36 3.31 -4.75
C THR A 186 20.53 2.33 -4.70
N GLU A 187 21.51 2.45 -5.61
CA GLU A 187 22.77 1.67 -5.59
C GLU A 187 23.52 1.87 -4.25
N ALA A 188 23.70 3.12 -3.82
CA ALA A 188 24.33 3.45 -2.54
C ALA A 188 23.50 3.02 -1.30
N ALA A 189 22.19 2.79 -1.44
CA ALA A 189 21.37 2.23 -0.38
C ALA A 189 21.49 0.69 -0.33
N VAL A 190 21.54 0.02 -1.48
CA VAL A 190 21.77 -1.43 -1.57
C VAL A 190 23.14 -1.80 -1.01
N GLU A 191 24.19 -1.00 -1.28
CA GLU A 191 25.51 -1.19 -0.66
C GLU A 191 25.42 -1.20 0.88
N LYS A 192 24.73 -0.21 1.47
CA LYS A 192 24.50 -0.16 2.93
C LYS A 192 23.67 -1.34 3.43
N TRP A 193 22.59 -1.70 2.75
CA TRP A 193 21.77 -2.87 3.13
C TRP A 193 22.59 -4.17 3.08
N SER A 194 23.51 -4.32 2.13
CA SER A 194 24.38 -5.50 2.03
C SER A 194 25.32 -5.66 3.23
N ALA A 195 25.77 -4.54 3.83
CA ALA A 195 26.55 -4.55 5.07
C ALA A 195 25.71 -4.96 6.30
N HIS A 196 24.38 -4.79 6.25
CA HIS A 196 23.43 -5.18 7.31
C HIS A 196 22.72 -6.53 7.06
N ALA A 197 22.98 -7.20 5.94
CA ALA A 197 22.37 -8.49 5.57
C ALA A 197 22.65 -9.65 6.57
N SER A 198 23.61 -9.47 7.48
CA SER A 198 23.86 -10.36 8.62
C SER A 198 22.74 -10.38 9.67
N VAL A 199 21.92 -9.32 9.73
CA VAL A 199 20.76 -9.22 10.63
C VAL A 199 19.50 -9.82 9.97
N SER A 200 19.36 -9.63 8.65
CA SER A 200 18.20 -10.10 7.88
C SER A 200 18.64 -10.54 6.48
N ALA A 201 18.72 -11.85 6.24
CA ALA A 201 19.14 -12.39 4.94
C ALA A 201 18.09 -12.11 3.83
N ASP A 202 16.80 -12.10 4.20
CA ASP A 202 15.68 -11.84 3.29
C ASP A 202 15.76 -10.45 2.63
N ILE A 203 16.49 -9.50 3.24
CA ILE A 203 16.75 -8.15 2.72
C ILE A 203 17.42 -8.17 1.34
N MET A 204 18.26 -9.19 1.07
CA MET A 204 19.03 -9.34 -0.16
C MET A 204 18.28 -10.08 -1.27
N GLU A 205 17.18 -10.77 -0.95
CA GLU A 205 16.31 -11.33 -2.01
C GLU A 205 15.47 -10.23 -2.69
N LEU A 206 15.32 -9.05 -2.09
CA LEU A 206 14.44 -7.98 -2.59
C LEU A 206 15.02 -7.23 -3.79
N THR A 207 14.13 -6.72 -4.65
CA THR A 207 14.50 -5.72 -5.64
C THR A 207 14.85 -4.37 -4.98
N PRO A 208 15.78 -3.57 -5.55
CA PRO A 208 16.21 -2.30 -4.94
C PRO A 208 15.08 -1.28 -4.74
N GLY A 209 14.05 -1.29 -5.58
CA GLY A 209 12.85 -0.46 -5.43
C GLY A 209 11.83 -0.98 -4.42
N GLY A 210 12.08 -2.12 -3.77
CA GLY A 210 11.31 -2.62 -2.62
C GLY A 210 9.89 -3.11 -2.95
N LEU A 211 9.64 -3.73 -4.11
CA LEU A 211 8.28 -4.21 -4.45
C LEU A 211 8.22 -5.60 -5.09
N ALA A 212 9.37 -6.24 -5.32
CA ALA A 212 9.47 -7.60 -5.79
C ALA A 212 10.71 -8.28 -5.21
N PHE A 213 10.94 -9.52 -5.60
CA PHE A 213 12.20 -10.22 -5.37
C PHE A 213 13.06 -10.15 -6.64
N ALA A 214 14.37 -10.02 -6.49
CA ALA A 214 15.31 -9.81 -7.59
C ALA A 214 15.43 -11.03 -8.52
N GLU A 215 15.66 -12.21 -7.93
CA GLU A 215 15.89 -13.46 -8.67
C GLU A 215 14.69 -14.43 -8.58
N LYS A 216 13.86 -14.27 -7.54
CA LYS A 216 12.78 -15.20 -7.18
C LYS A 216 11.52 -14.92 -7.98
N LYS A 217 11.32 -15.63 -9.09
CA LYS A 217 10.08 -15.54 -9.88
C LYS A 217 8.92 -16.26 -9.18
N CYS A 218 8.33 -15.60 -8.18
CA CYS A 218 7.18 -16.13 -7.48
C CYS A 218 5.99 -16.30 -8.44
N SER A 219 5.33 -17.46 -8.34
CA SER A 219 4.22 -17.82 -9.21
C SER A 219 2.88 -17.44 -8.57
N PRO A 220 1.97 -16.76 -9.28
CA PRO A 220 0.64 -16.44 -8.75
C PRO A 220 -0.09 -17.69 -8.24
N PRO A 221 -0.82 -17.62 -7.10
CA PRO A 221 -1.51 -18.77 -6.55
C PRO A 221 -2.60 -19.29 -7.50
N LYS A 222 -2.81 -20.60 -7.47
CA LYS A 222 -3.92 -21.25 -8.18
C LYS A 222 -5.26 -20.71 -7.68
N PHE A 223 -6.23 -20.60 -8.58
CA PHE A 223 -7.60 -20.29 -8.21
C PHE A 223 -8.19 -21.45 -7.39
N LYS A 224 -8.67 -21.16 -6.18
CA LYS A 224 -9.23 -22.14 -5.25
C LYS A 224 -10.60 -22.68 -5.71
N ASN A 225 -11.35 -21.86 -6.44
CA ASN A 225 -12.69 -22.18 -6.95
C ASN A 225 -13.73 -22.56 -5.87
N ASP A 226 -13.57 -22.02 -4.66
CA ASP A 226 -14.52 -22.14 -3.55
C ASP A 226 -15.93 -21.69 -4.01
N MET A 227 -16.98 -22.41 -3.59
CA MET A 227 -18.38 -22.09 -3.90
C MET A 227 -18.96 -20.90 -3.11
N MET A 228 -18.17 -20.32 -2.20
CA MET A 228 -18.54 -19.20 -1.34
C MET A 228 -17.55 -18.06 -1.51
N CYS A 229 -18.00 -16.81 -1.34
CA CYS A 229 -17.11 -15.66 -1.30
C CYS A 229 -16.15 -15.73 -0.09
N CYS A 230 -14.84 -15.64 -0.31
CA CYS A 230 -13.82 -15.74 0.74
C CYS A 230 -13.70 -14.48 1.64
N HIS A 231 -14.76 -13.67 1.74
CA HIS A 231 -14.81 -12.51 2.62
C HIS A 231 -15.62 -12.90 3.86
N PRO A 232 -15.12 -12.73 5.10
CA PRO A 232 -15.65 -13.41 6.28
C PRO A 232 -17.16 -13.23 6.52
N THR A 233 -17.69 -12.03 6.28
CA THR A 233 -19.09 -11.67 6.46
C THR A 233 -19.96 -11.82 5.20
N CYS A 234 -19.44 -12.43 4.12
CA CYS A 234 -20.12 -12.50 2.83
C CYS A 234 -20.72 -13.89 2.54
N HIS A 235 -22.04 -14.01 2.73
CA HIS A 235 -22.76 -15.27 2.49
C HIS A 235 -23.13 -15.54 1.02
N VAL A 236 -22.51 -14.83 0.06
CA VAL A 236 -22.75 -15.04 -1.38
C VAL A 236 -22.23 -16.41 -1.80
N ARG A 237 -23.15 -17.24 -2.32
CA ARG A 237 -22.85 -18.49 -3.02
C ARG A 237 -22.60 -18.21 -4.51
N PHE A 238 -21.77 -19.04 -5.14
CA PHE A 238 -21.49 -19.02 -6.57
C PHE A 238 -22.22 -20.15 -7.29
N ASP A 239 -23.54 -20.00 -7.39
CA ASP A 239 -24.41 -20.84 -8.22
C ASP A 239 -24.79 -20.12 -9.53
N SER A 240 -25.57 -20.80 -10.39
CA SER A 240 -26.00 -20.29 -11.71
C SER A 240 -27.02 -19.15 -11.66
N THR A 241 -27.56 -18.83 -10.49
CA THR A 241 -28.52 -17.73 -10.24
C THR A 241 -27.93 -16.59 -9.40
N GLY A 242 -26.80 -16.83 -8.72
CA GLY A 242 -26.13 -15.87 -7.85
C GLY A 242 -25.24 -14.84 -8.58
N LYS A 243 -24.43 -14.12 -7.80
CA LYS A 243 -23.44 -13.18 -8.35
C LYS A 243 -22.32 -13.96 -9.05
N ARG A 244 -21.84 -13.45 -10.19
CA ARG A 244 -20.71 -14.06 -10.93
C ARG A 244 -19.48 -14.22 -10.03
N GLN A 245 -18.93 -15.42 -10.00
CA GLN A 245 -17.67 -15.75 -9.35
C GLN A 245 -16.49 -15.04 -10.03
N HIS A 246 -15.58 -14.52 -9.22
CA HIS A 246 -14.29 -14.00 -9.63
C HIS A 246 -13.18 -14.61 -8.77
N HIS A 247 -11.94 -14.57 -9.24
CA HIS A 247 -10.77 -14.99 -8.46
C HIS A 247 -9.93 -13.77 -8.05
N CYS A 248 -9.42 -13.76 -6.82
CA CYS A 248 -8.37 -12.83 -6.42
C CYS A 248 -7.04 -13.30 -7.01
N ARG A 249 -6.35 -12.48 -7.83
CA ARG A 249 -5.06 -12.87 -8.43
C ARG A 249 -3.88 -12.91 -7.44
N ASN A 250 -4.04 -12.38 -6.22
CA ASN A 250 -3.00 -12.32 -5.19
C ASN A 250 -3.07 -13.47 -4.15
N CYS A 251 -4.27 -13.98 -3.82
CA CYS A 251 -4.44 -15.07 -2.83
C CYS A 251 -5.20 -16.30 -3.37
N GLY A 252 -5.64 -16.27 -4.64
CA GLY A 252 -6.35 -17.37 -5.29
C GLY A 252 -7.80 -17.59 -4.84
N GLY A 253 -8.30 -16.91 -3.81
CA GLY A 253 -9.65 -17.10 -3.27
C GLY A 253 -10.78 -16.65 -4.21
N SER A 254 -11.94 -17.31 -4.11
CA SER A 254 -13.17 -16.94 -4.81
C SER A 254 -13.84 -15.70 -4.19
N VAL A 255 -14.25 -14.74 -5.00
CA VAL A 255 -14.83 -13.46 -4.56
C VAL A 255 -15.95 -12.98 -5.48
N CYS A 256 -16.95 -12.31 -4.90
CA CYS A 256 -18.03 -11.68 -5.66
C CYS A 256 -17.58 -10.31 -6.21
N SER A 257 -18.43 -9.68 -7.04
CA SER A 257 -18.23 -8.34 -7.60
C SER A 257 -17.85 -7.29 -6.55
N ASP A 258 -18.54 -7.29 -5.42
CA ASP A 258 -18.53 -6.20 -4.43
C ASP A 258 -17.19 -6.20 -3.68
N HIS A 259 -16.83 -7.37 -3.13
CA HIS A 259 -15.58 -7.62 -2.42
C HIS A 259 -14.35 -7.78 -3.34
N SER A 260 -14.50 -7.51 -4.65
CA SER A 260 -13.40 -7.51 -5.62
C SER A 260 -13.48 -6.38 -6.65
N SER A 261 -14.12 -5.27 -6.28
CA SER A 261 -14.33 -4.08 -7.14
C SER A 261 -13.04 -3.34 -7.53
N ARG A 262 -11.90 -3.68 -6.91
CA ARG A 262 -10.62 -2.98 -7.07
C ARG A 262 -9.56 -3.83 -7.78
N PHE A 263 -8.66 -3.14 -8.49
CA PHE A 263 -7.58 -3.72 -9.29
C PHE A 263 -6.26 -3.06 -8.91
N ALA A 264 -5.17 -3.81 -8.93
CA ALA A 264 -3.82 -3.31 -8.67
C ALA A 264 -2.75 -4.08 -9.46
N MET A 265 -1.56 -3.48 -9.60
CA MET A 265 -0.36 -4.14 -10.08
C MET A 265 0.18 -5.12 -9.01
N LEU A 266 0.57 -6.34 -9.40
CA LEU A 266 1.24 -7.30 -8.50
C LEU A 266 2.72 -7.41 -8.86
N ARG A 267 3.52 -6.47 -8.34
CA ARG A 267 4.95 -6.32 -8.63
C ARG A 267 5.76 -7.58 -8.30
N HIS A 268 5.55 -8.15 -7.11
CA HIS A 268 6.18 -9.40 -6.64
C HIS A 268 5.82 -10.66 -7.46
N PHE A 269 4.77 -10.61 -8.29
CA PHE A 269 4.42 -11.66 -9.26
C PHE A 269 4.72 -11.25 -10.72
N GLN A 270 5.49 -10.16 -10.93
CA GLN A 270 5.86 -9.64 -12.25
C GLN A 270 4.64 -9.39 -13.17
N ALA A 271 3.49 -9.01 -12.61
CA ALA A 271 2.27 -8.79 -13.37
C ALA A 271 2.38 -7.47 -14.18
N ASN A 272 2.32 -7.55 -15.51
CA ASN A 272 2.50 -6.39 -16.40
C ASN A 272 1.26 -5.48 -16.57
N HIS A 273 0.14 -5.80 -15.92
CA HIS A 273 -1.09 -5.00 -15.94
C HIS A 273 -1.86 -5.14 -14.60
N PRO A 274 -2.79 -4.22 -14.28
CA PRO A 274 -3.62 -4.35 -13.10
C PRO A 274 -4.50 -5.60 -13.15
N VAL A 275 -4.60 -6.31 -12.03
CA VAL A 275 -5.39 -7.53 -11.87
C VAL A 275 -6.40 -7.39 -10.74
N ARG A 276 -7.52 -8.11 -10.85
CA ARG A 276 -8.61 -8.09 -9.86
C ARG A 276 -8.13 -8.72 -8.55
N LEU A 277 -8.34 -8.00 -7.46
CA LEU A 277 -8.01 -8.43 -6.09
C LEU A 277 -9.26 -8.53 -5.24
N CYS A 278 -9.21 -9.31 -4.16
CA CYS A 278 -10.14 -9.10 -3.05
C CYS A 278 -9.77 -7.81 -2.28
N MET A 279 -10.71 -7.25 -1.53
CA MET A 279 -10.46 -6.02 -0.76
C MET A 279 -9.27 -6.14 0.21
N GLY A 280 -9.09 -7.30 0.85
CA GLY A 280 -7.94 -7.60 1.73
C GLY A 280 -6.59 -7.48 1.01
N CYS A 281 -6.39 -8.24 -0.07
CA CYS A 281 -5.14 -8.15 -0.85
C CYS A 281 -4.92 -6.75 -1.46
N TYR A 282 -6.00 -6.03 -1.82
CA TYR A 282 -5.89 -4.65 -2.32
C TYR A 282 -5.38 -3.68 -1.25
N ARG A 283 -5.78 -3.84 0.02
CA ARG A 283 -5.20 -3.10 1.16
C ARG A 283 -3.71 -3.40 1.30
N ALA A 284 -3.36 -4.68 1.31
CA ALA A 284 -1.97 -5.13 1.43
C ALA A 284 -1.07 -4.58 0.32
N GLN A 285 -1.52 -4.57 -0.94
CA GLN A 285 -0.78 -3.96 -2.05
C GLN A 285 -0.67 -2.44 -1.94
N ARG A 286 -1.75 -1.75 -1.52
CA ARG A 286 -1.75 -0.30 -1.31
C ARG A 286 -0.78 0.14 -0.21
N PHE A 287 -0.56 -0.69 0.82
CA PHE A 287 0.48 -0.48 1.83
C PHE A 287 1.88 -0.75 1.29
N VAL A 288 2.12 -1.95 0.74
CA VAL A 288 3.43 -2.36 0.21
C VAL A 288 3.97 -1.32 -0.78
N GLN A 289 3.12 -0.83 -1.69
CA GLN A 289 3.47 0.24 -2.62
C GLN A 289 3.86 1.56 -1.92
N TRP A 290 3.13 1.96 -0.86
CA TRP A 290 3.46 3.18 -0.12
C TRP A 290 4.77 3.04 0.67
N LEU A 291 5.01 1.90 1.33
CA LEU A 291 6.20 1.66 2.14
C LEU A 291 7.46 1.65 1.27
N ALA A 292 7.42 0.99 0.12
CA ALA A 292 8.51 1.03 -0.85
C ALA A 292 8.79 2.44 -1.40
N MET A 293 7.73 3.21 -1.65
CA MET A 293 7.85 4.62 -2.04
C MET A 293 8.44 5.50 -0.94
N LEU A 294 8.22 5.15 0.33
CA LEU A 294 8.83 5.81 1.50
C LEU A 294 10.33 5.53 1.57
N LEU A 295 10.70 4.24 1.52
CA LEU A 295 12.09 3.77 1.56
C LEU A 295 12.92 4.37 0.43
N GLN A 296 12.38 4.38 -0.79
CA GLN A 296 13.02 4.99 -1.94
C GLN A 296 13.29 6.50 -1.78
N ARG A 297 12.49 7.23 -0.99
CA ARG A 297 12.81 8.63 -0.65
C ARG A 297 13.92 8.74 0.39
N LEU A 298 13.98 7.81 1.36
CA LEU A 298 15.08 7.72 2.32
C LEU A 298 16.41 7.34 1.62
N SER A 299 16.39 6.37 0.70
CA SER A 299 17.56 5.98 -0.12
C SER A 299 18.12 7.16 -0.90
N ILE A 300 17.27 7.92 -1.61
CA ILE A 300 17.69 9.14 -2.31
C ILE A 300 18.31 10.17 -1.34
N ALA A 301 17.71 10.40 -0.18
CA ALA A 301 18.20 11.38 0.80
C ALA A 301 19.53 10.96 1.46
N GLN A 302 19.83 9.67 1.53
CA GLN A 302 21.04 9.11 2.13
C GLN A 302 22.17 8.78 1.14
N GLY A 303 21.87 8.71 -0.17
CA GLY A 303 22.80 8.36 -1.25
C GLY A 303 23.67 9.52 -1.73
N GLY A 304 24.38 10.17 -0.80
CA GLY A 304 25.00 11.49 -0.99
C GLY A 304 26.10 11.58 -2.06
N VAL A 305 25.70 11.83 -3.30
CA VAL A 305 26.48 12.59 -4.30
C VAL A 305 25.54 13.62 -4.92
N GLU A 306 26.06 14.82 -5.19
CA GLU A 306 25.29 16.03 -5.57
C GLU A 306 24.17 15.76 -6.60
N GLY A 307 22.92 15.78 -6.13
CA GLY A 307 21.72 15.52 -6.95
C GLY A 307 20.45 15.94 -6.22
N VAL A 308 20.07 15.20 -5.18
CA VAL A 308 19.38 15.82 -4.05
C VAL A 308 20.49 16.40 -3.17
N LYS A 309 20.70 17.72 -3.26
CA LYS A 309 21.28 18.42 -2.11
C LYS A 309 20.37 18.12 -0.92
N LYS A 310 20.92 17.74 0.24
CA LYS A 310 20.24 18.06 1.52
C LYS A 310 19.78 19.52 1.38
N PRO A 311 18.50 19.87 1.61
CA PRO A 311 18.02 21.24 1.47
C PRO A 311 19.05 22.15 2.12
N THR A 312 19.69 23.03 1.35
CA THR A 312 20.87 23.76 1.83
C THR A 312 20.38 24.63 2.96
N LEU A 313 20.63 24.16 4.19
CA LEU A 313 20.04 24.71 5.39
C LEU A 313 20.38 26.19 5.40
N SER A 314 19.35 27.02 5.58
CA SER A 314 19.62 28.41 5.91
C SER A 314 20.45 28.43 7.19
N LYS A 315 21.30 29.43 7.40
CA LYS A 315 22.12 29.49 8.62
C LYS A 315 21.29 29.38 9.90
N ALA A 316 20.06 29.91 9.88
CA ALA A 316 19.10 29.75 10.97
C ALA A 316 18.68 28.28 11.20
N GLU A 317 18.59 27.44 10.17
CA GLU A 317 18.34 26.00 10.30
C GLU A 317 19.61 25.22 10.70
N GLU A 318 20.80 25.66 10.28
CA GLU A 318 22.08 25.11 10.78
C GLU A 318 22.25 25.38 12.28
N GLU A 319 22.05 26.64 12.70
CA GLU A 319 22.06 27.09 14.10
C GLU A 319 20.95 26.43 14.93
N GLU A 320 19.76 26.22 14.36
CA GLU A 320 18.65 25.50 15.00
C GLU A 320 18.97 24.01 15.22
N VAL A 321 19.63 23.34 14.27
CA VAL A 321 20.07 21.94 14.42
C VAL A 321 21.23 21.82 15.42
N ASP A 322 22.22 22.70 15.38
CA ASP A 322 23.35 22.69 16.34
C ASP A 322 22.89 22.94 17.78
N THR A 323 21.93 23.84 17.97
CA THR A 323 21.26 24.08 19.26
C THR A 323 20.56 22.82 19.76
N LEU A 324 19.81 22.11 18.89
CA LEU A 324 19.13 20.87 19.26
C LEU A 324 20.12 19.75 19.60
N LEU A 325 21.18 19.56 18.81
CA LEU A 325 22.21 18.56 19.09
C LEU A 325 22.93 18.84 20.42
N THR A 326 23.15 20.10 20.76
CA THR A 326 23.66 20.51 22.07
C THR A 326 22.70 20.14 23.19
N MET A 327 21.39 20.39 23.03
CA MET A 327 20.37 20.00 24.01
C MET A 327 20.27 18.47 24.18
N PHE A 328 20.44 17.69 23.11
CA PHE A 328 20.34 16.22 23.15
C PHE A 328 21.53 15.54 23.87
N GLY A 329 22.56 16.32 24.23
CA GLY A 329 23.71 15.88 25.03
C GLY A 329 23.54 16.08 26.54
N ASP A 330 22.46 16.71 27.01
CA ASP A 330 22.15 16.84 28.43
C ASP A 330 21.59 15.51 28.99
N GLU A 331 22.12 15.04 30.12
CA GLU A 331 21.66 13.81 30.79
C GLU A 331 20.22 13.94 31.31
N ALA A 332 19.72 15.16 31.51
CA ALA A 332 18.33 15.43 31.90
C ALA A 332 17.34 15.43 30.72
N PHE A 333 17.82 15.39 29.46
CA PHE A 333 16.97 15.53 28.28
C PHE A 333 16.17 14.24 27.99
N GLY A 334 14.87 14.27 28.28
CA GLY A 334 14.00 13.09 28.26
C GLY A 334 13.12 12.97 27.03
N ILE A 335 12.32 11.88 27.00
CA ILE A 335 11.32 11.66 25.94
C ILE A 335 10.33 12.82 25.87
N SER A 336 9.92 13.39 27.01
CA SER A 336 9.02 14.56 27.07
C SER A 336 9.54 15.76 26.26
N ASP A 337 10.85 16.01 26.31
CA ASP A 337 11.49 17.14 25.63
C ASP A 337 11.60 16.87 24.13
N VAL A 338 11.86 15.62 23.73
CA VAL A 338 11.74 15.19 22.33
C VAL A 338 10.31 15.39 21.81
N ILE A 339 9.27 15.04 22.58
CA ILE A 339 7.87 15.29 22.19
C ILE A 339 7.63 16.79 21.98
N GLN A 340 8.18 17.67 22.82
CA GLN A 340 8.08 19.12 22.64
C GLN A 340 8.76 19.58 21.34
N VAL A 341 9.99 19.12 21.06
CA VAL A 341 10.71 19.41 19.80
C VAL A 341 9.90 18.94 18.58
N LEU A 342 9.32 17.74 18.61
CA LEU A 342 8.50 17.24 17.50
C LEU A 342 7.24 18.11 17.25
N HIS A 343 6.63 18.72 18.28
CA HIS A 343 5.56 19.71 18.07
C HIS A 343 6.11 21.03 17.49
N LEU A 344 7.18 21.57 18.08
CA LEU A 344 7.79 22.84 17.67
C LEU A 344 8.30 22.82 16.22
N HIS A 345 8.75 21.66 15.73
CA HIS A 345 9.29 21.49 14.38
C HIS A 345 8.30 20.84 13.40
N ARG A 346 7.05 20.59 13.80
CA ARG A 346 5.96 20.03 12.95
C ARG A 346 5.80 20.74 11.60
N HIS A 347 6.12 22.03 11.56
CA HIS A 347 6.05 22.91 10.38
C HIS A 347 7.40 23.59 10.03
N LYS A 348 8.52 23.11 10.58
CA LYS A 348 9.89 23.64 10.33
C LYS A 348 10.77 22.64 9.56
N SER A 349 12.10 22.83 9.61
CA SER A 349 13.16 21.94 9.10
C SER A 349 12.87 20.45 9.31
N ASP A 350 12.99 19.68 8.24
CA ASP A 350 12.92 18.21 8.27
C ASP A 350 14.17 17.58 8.94
N GLU A 351 15.32 18.25 8.89
CA GLU A 351 16.58 17.74 9.47
C GLU A 351 16.52 17.77 11.01
N ALA A 352 16.06 18.88 11.58
CA ALA A 352 15.78 19.00 13.01
C ALA A 352 14.76 17.95 13.48
N TYR A 353 13.74 17.70 12.66
CA TYR A 353 12.74 16.66 12.91
C TYR A 353 13.33 15.25 12.86
N ALA A 354 14.27 14.98 11.95
CA ALA A 354 14.97 13.70 11.84
C ALA A 354 15.88 13.43 13.05
N HIS A 355 16.66 14.43 13.48
CA HIS A 355 17.48 14.31 14.69
C HIS A 355 16.62 14.07 15.94
N ALA A 356 15.50 14.78 16.09
CA ALA A 356 14.55 14.56 17.19
C ALA A 356 13.96 13.14 17.17
N VAL A 357 13.55 12.61 16.01
CA VAL A 357 13.07 11.22 15.91
C VAL A 357 14.19 10.20 16.18
N ASN A 358 15.44 10.47 15.80
CA ASN A 358 16.56 9.59 16.17
C ASN A 358 16.76 9.55 17.70
N LYS A 359 16.76 10.71 18.37
CA LYS A 359 16.89 10.78 19.84
C LYS A 359 15.69 10.13 20.56
N LEU A 360 14.48 10.21 20.00
CA LEU A 360 13.32 9.48 20.51
C LEU A 360 13.56 7.96 20.53
N LEU A 361 14.10 7.41 19.45
CA LEU A 361 14.32 5.97 19.26
C LEU A 361 15.48 5.43 20.12
N GLU A 362 16.48 6.29 20.38
CA GLU A 362 17.55 6.03 21.35
C GLU A 362 16.99 5.98 22.79
N LEU A 363 16.19 6.97 23.18
CA LEU A 363 15.60 7.05 24.52
C LEU A 363 14.52 5.98 24.75
N SER A 364 13.72 5.60 23.75
CA SER A 364 12.69 4.56 23.91
C SER A 364 13.27 3.15 24.13
N ALA A 365 14.51 2.90 23.67
CA ALA A 365 15.22 1.65 23.94
C ALA A 365 15.72 1.54 25.40
N SER A 366 15.84 2.66 26.12
CA SER A 366 16.29 2.71 27.53
C SER A 366 15.17 3.04 28.52
N ASN A 367 14.14 3.79 28.09
CA ASN A 367 12.99 4.19 28.88
C ASN A 367 11.67 3.88 28.14
N LEU A 368 11.27 2.60 28.22
CA LEU A 368 10.04 2.08 27.61
C LEU A 368 8.76 2.66 28.25
N ALA A 369 8.80 3.04 29.52
CA ALA A 369 7.63 3.51 30.27
C ALA A 369 7.16 4.88 29.77
N ASP A 370 8.08 5.84 29.61
CA ASP A 370 7.76 7.15 29.05
C ASP A 370 7.41 7.06 27.56
N PHE A 371 8.03 6.14 26.81
CA PHE A 371 7.65 5.88 25.42
C PHE A 371 6.21 5.37 25.29
N GLU A 372 5.76 4.45 26.17
CA GLU A 372 4.36 4.03 26.22
C GLU A 372 3.44 5.20 26.60
N PHE A 373 3.80 5.99 27.61
CA PHE A 373 3.02 7.14 28.07
C PHE A 373 2.76 8.17 26.95
N PHE A 374 3.79 8.48 26.14
CA PHE A 374 3.67 9.42 25.02
C PHE A 374 3.18 8.78 23.70
N LEU A 375 2.99 7.45 23.63
CA LEU A 375 2.55 6.74 22.43
C LEU A 375 1.25 7.30 21.79
N PRO A 376 0.19 7.67 22.54
CA PRO A 376 -1.01 8.27 21.96
C PRO A 376 -0.74 9.61 21.27
N GLN A 377 0.20 10.40 21.79
CA GLN A 377 0.55 11.70 21.23
C GLN A 377 1.42 11.57 19.97
N LEU A 378 2.37 10.64 19.98
CA LEU A 378 3.16 10.24 18.80
C LEU A 378 2.26 9.69 17.68
N PHE A 379 1.29 8.83 18.06
CA PHE A 379 0.28 8.34 17.13
C PHE A 379 -0.57 9.49 16.56
N HIS A 380 -1.01 10.44 17.38
CA HIS A 380 -1.78 11.60 16.92
C HIS A 380 -0.97 12.51 15.97
N MET A 381 0.33 12.71 16.19
CA MET A 381 1.20 13.38 15.20
C MET A 381 1.17 12.65 13.85
N TRP A 382 1.37 11.32 13.86
CA TRP A 382 1.40 10.48 12.67
C TRP A 382 0.04 10.44 11.94
N LEU A 383 -1.05 10.41 12.71
CA LEU A 383 -2.43 10.44 12.22
C LEU A 383 -2.79 11.80 11.59
N THR A 384 -2.30 12.91 12.12
CA THR A 384 -2.69 14.27 11.69
C THR A 384 -1.68 15.01 10.82
N VAL A 385 -0.45 14.52 10.65
CA VAL A 385 0.50 15.10 9.69
C VAL A 385 -0.03 14.93 8.26
N ASP A 386 0.15 15.96 7.43
CA ASP A 386 -0.19 15.98 6.01
C ASP A 386 0.89 15.24 5.21
N TRP A 387 0.52 14.12 4.61
CA TRP A 387 1.45 13.21 3.93
C TRP A 387 1.80 13.65 2.50
N THR A 388 1.01 14.53 1.92
CA THR A 388 1.30 15.12 0.61
C THR A 388 2.47 16.09 0.76
N ASN A 389 2.37 16.99 1.73
CA ASN A 389 3.32 18.09 1.91
C ASN A 389 4.47 17.77 2.88
N ASN A 390 4.25 16.94 3.92
CA ASN A 390 5.24 16.61 4.96
C ASN A 390 5.58 15.11 4.99
N ASN A 391 5.82 14.55 3.81
CA ASN A 391 6.20 13.15 3.57
C ASN A 391 7.45 12.68 4.37
N ILE A 392 8.49 13.51 4.54
CA ILE A 392 9.67 13.17 5.37
C ILE A 392 9.26 13.04 6.85
N LYS A 393 8.57 14.03 7.42
CA LYS A 393 8.03 13.93 8.79
C LYS A 393 7.08 12.75 8.96
N ALA A 394 6.26 12.44 7.96
CA ALA A 394 5.39 11.26 7.94
C ALA A 394 6.18 9.94 7.93
N ALA A 395 7.31 9.89 7.22
CA ALA A 395 8.21 8.74 7.23
C ALA A 395 8.87 8.52 8.59
N LEU A 396 9.40 9.60 9.17
CA LEU A 396 10.04 9.61 10.48
C LEU A 396 9.05 9.20 11.58
N LEU A 397 7.85 9.78 11.59
CA LEU A 397 6.76 9.38 12.49
C LEU A 397 6.31 7.93 12.27
N PHE A 398 6.31 7.43 11.03
CA PHE A 398 5.99 6.02 10.77
C PHE A 398 7.07 5.09 11.33
N ARG A 399 8.36 5.44 11.25
CA ARG A 399 9.46 4.70 11.88
C ARG A 399 9.26 4.58 13.40
N VAL A 400 8.74 5.61 14.07
CA VAL A 400 8.36 5.56 15.49
C VAL A 400 7.22 4.56 15.74
N MET A 401 6.19 4.53 14.88
CA MET A 401 5.12 3.54 14.98
C MET A 401 5.63 2.12 14.75
N CYS A 402 6.49 1.89 13.73
CA CYS A 402 7.14 0.60 13.49
C CYS A 402 7.93 0.12 14.70
N HIS A 403 8.81 0.98 15.24
CA HIS A 403 9.61 0.68 16.43
C HIS A 403 8.71 0.30 17.61
N GLY A 404 7.65 1.06 17.88
CA GLY A 404 6.66 0.70 18.89
C GLY A 404 6.02 -0.67 18.64
N THR A 405 5.59 -0.97 17.42
CA THR A 405 5.01 -2.29 17.11
C THR A 405 5.98 -3.46 17.31
N GLN A 406 7.27 -3.27 17.00
CA GLN A 406 8.30 -4.31 17.14
C GLN A 406 8.80 -4.48 18.58
N LEU A 407 8.82 -3.40 19.36
CA LEU A 407 9.43 -3.38 20.70
C LEU A 407 8.59 -4.14 21.74
N HIS A 408 7.26 -4.08 21.66
CA HIS A 408 6.39 -4.87 22.54
C HIS A 408 4.94 -5.01 22.03
N ILE A 409 4.34 -6.20 22.18
CA ILE A 409 2.97 -6.52 21.75
C ILE A 409 1.89 -5.57 22.31
N ARG A 410 2.10 -5.03 23.53
CA ARG A 410 1.20 -4.04 24.15
C ARG A 410 1.19 -2.71 23.39
N LEU A 411 2.33 -2.29 22.84
CA LEU A 411 2.42 -1.07 22.03
C LEU A 411 1.82 -1.29 20.63
N ALA A 412 2.04 -2.49 20.05
CA ALA A 412 1.42 -2.87 18.78
C ALA A 412 -0.11 -2.85 18.83
N THR A 413 -0.67 -3.47 19.87
CA THR A 413 -2.12 -3.47 20.11
C THR A 413 -2.65 -2.08 20.48
N ALA A 414 -1.90 -1.27 21.23
CA ALA A 414 -2.27 0.13 21.51
C ALA A 414 -2.36 0.97 20.22
N ILE A 415 -1.38 0.87 19.31
CA ILE A 415 -1.40 1.57 18.00
C ILE A 415 -2.65 1.17 17.18
N TYR A 416 -3.01 -0.12 17.17
CA TYR A 416 -4.24 -0.58 16.51
C TYR A 416 -5.51 0.01 17.15
N TRP A 417 -5.64 -0.02 18.49
CA TRP A 417 -6.82 0.51 19.16
C TRP A 417 -6.95 2.03 19.03
N LEU A 418 -5.85 2.77 19.07
CA LEU A 418 -5.81 4.20 18.75
C LEU A 418 -6.27 4.47 17.30
N THR A 419 -5.88 3.60 16.35
CA THR A 419 -6.33 3.71 14.95
C THR A 419 -7.80 3.38 14.79
N ARG A 420 -8.32 2.39 15.52
CA ARG A 420 -9.74 2.03 15.51
C ARG A 420 -10.60 3.15 16.10
N ALA A 421 -10.22 3.69 17.26
CA ALA A 421 -10.89 4.85 17.87
C ALA A 421 -10.93 6.04 16.91
N ALA A 422 -9.80 6.40 16.29
CA ALA A 422 -9.73 7.49 15.32
C ALA A 422 -10.65 7.31 14.09
N ILE A 423 -10.91 6.07 13.67
CA ILE A 423 -11.90 5.77 12.61
C ILE A 423 -13.31 5.93 13.15
N ASP A 424 -13.61 5.34 14.31
CA ASP A 424 -14.95 5.34 14.87
C ASP A 424 -15.40 6.77 15.21
N ASP A 425 -14.52 7.60 15.78
CA ASP A 425 -14.71 9.05 15.98
C ASP A 425 -14.98 9.78 14.64
N SER A 426 -14.13 9.56 13.64
CA SER A 426 -14.21 10.28 12.35
C SER A 426 -15.40 9.88 11.49
N CYS A 427 -16.03 8.73 11.76
CA CYS A 427 -17.13 8.18 10.99
C CYS A 427 -18.45 8.14 11.77
N GLY A 428 -18.44 8.51 13.06
CA GLY A 428 -19.59 8.36 13.97
C GLY A 428 -20.02 6.90 14.16
N TRP A 429 -19.07 5.95 14.14
CA TRP A 429 -19.38 4.53 14.16
C TRP A 429 -19.48 3.95 15.57
N GLY A 430 -20.44 3.04 15.73
CA GLY A 430 -20.48 2.10 16.85
C GLY A 430 -19.85 0.75 16.49
N PHE A 431 -19.84 -0.14 17.48
CA PHE A 431 -19.34 -1.51 17.36
C PHE A 431 -19.99 -2.27 16.19
N GLY A 432 -19.20 -3.04 15.44
CA GLY A 432 -19.67 -3.92 14.36
C GLY A 432 -19.77 -3.28 12.96
N GLN A 433 -19.40 -2.01 12.77
CA GLN A 433 -19.42 -1.36 11.45
C GLN A 433 -18.31 -1.85 10.50
N SER A 434 -18.68 -2.02 9.22
CA SER A 434 -17.83 -2.65 8.20
C SER A 434 -16.73 -1.73 7.68
N GLU A 435 -15.50 -2.24 7.66
CA GLU A 435 -14.31 -1.54 7.17
C GLU A 435 -14.32 -1.24 5.65
N LEU A 436 -15.39 -1.60 4.93
CA LEU A 436 -15.62 -1.20 3.53
C LEU A 436 -15.96 0.30 3.40
N TYR A 437 -16.45 0.93 4.47
CA TYR A 437 -16.94 2.30 4.47
C TYR A 437 -15.96 3.33 5.08
N VAL A 438 -14.74 2.92 5.47
CA VAL A 438 -13.76 3.84 6.08
C VAL A 438 -13.33 4.88 5.04
N PRO A 439 -13.36 6.19 5.37
CA PRO A 439 -12.93 7.25 4.47
C PRO A 439 -11.51 7.04 3.93
N ASP A 440 -11.32 7.31 2.64
CA ASP A 440 -10.12 6.92 1.88
C ASP A 440 -8.80 7.53 2.43
N TYR A 441 -8.91 8.62 3.21
CA TYR A 441 -7.79 9.27 3.92
C TYR A 441 -7.34 8.51 5.19
N LEU A 442 -8.29 8.01 5.99
CA LEU A 442 -8.01 7.15 7.16
C LEU A 442 -7.70 5.72 6.75
N TYR A 443 -8.33 5.21 5.69
CA TYR A 443 -8.16 3.84 5.20
C TYR A 443 -6.69 3.50 4.88
N ARG A 444 -5.89 4.49 4.45
CA ARG A 444 -4.43 4.32 4.34
C ARG A 444 -3.84 3.97 5.71
N LYS A 445 -4.07 4.83 6.71
CA LYS A 445 -3.54 4.73 8.08
C LYS A 445 -4.01 3.46 8.80
N MET A 446 -5.28 3.07 8.64
CA MET A 446 -5.78 1.77 9.11
C MET A 446 -5.07 0.57 8.49
N SER A 447 -4.89 0.58 7.17
CA SER A 447 -4.19 -0.52 6.47
C SER A 447 -2.75 -0.66 6.99
N MET A 448 -2.07 0.45 7.25
CA MET A 448 -0.69 0.47 7.79
C MET A 448 -0.62 -0.13 9.19
N CYS A 449 -1.48 0.30 10.12
CA CYS A 449 -1.46 -0.21 11.49
C CYS A 449 -1.83 -1.70 11.56
N LYS A 450 -2.80 -2.17 10.77
CA LYS A 450 -3.08 -3.61 10.64
C LYS A 450 -1.89 -4.39 10.07
N LEU A 451 -1.19 -3.87 9.04
CA LEU A 451 -0.07 -4.59 8.41
C LEU A 451 1.23 -4.56 9.23
N LEU A 452 1.43 -3.56 10.08
CA LEU A 452 2.45 -3.64 11.14
C LEU A 452 2.09 -4.70 12.19
N MET A 453 0.81 -4.81 12.58
CA MET A 453 0.37 -5.91 13.44
C MET A 453 0.54 -7.29 12.81
N ILE A 454 0.39 -7.44 11.49
CA ILE A 454 0.64 -8.72 10.79
C ILE A 454 2.13 -9.13 10.86
N ASN A 455 3.08 -8.18 10.88
CA ASN A 455 4.48 -8.50 11.17
C ASN A 455 4.67 -9.02 12.62
N VAL A 456 3.92 -8.48 13.59
CA VAL A 456 3.96 -8.94 14.99
C VAL A 456 3.30 -10.32 15.14
N GLU A 457 2.17 -10.55 14.48
CA GLU A 457 1.50 -11.85 14.33
C GLU A 457 2.46 -12.92 13.77
N MET A 458 3.30 -12.56 12.79
CA MET A 458 4.33 -13.45 12.25
C MET A 458 5.51 -13.71 13.21
N GLN A 459 6.01 -12.69 13.92
CA GLN A 459 7.11 -12.88 14.89
C GLN A 459 6.71 -13.79 16.05
N ILE A 460 5.41 -13.80 16.40
CA ILE A 460 4.82 -14.62 17.46
C ILE A 460 4.78 -16.12 17.09
N SER A 461 4.85 -16.51 15.81
CA SER A 461 4.57 -17.88 15.36
C SER A 461 5.64 -18.94 15.67
N HIS A 462 6.66 -18.63 16.47
CA HIS A 462 7.71 -19.58 16.85
C HIS A 462 7.43 -20.37 18.15
N GLY A 463 6.22 -20.22 18.70
CA GLY A 463 5.56 -21.22 19.56
C GLY A 463 5.44 -20.84 21.04
N ASP A 464 4.38 -21.26 21.74
CA ASP A 464 3.23 -22.07 21.32
C ASP A 464 1.99 -21.24 20.87
N TRP A 465 2.17 -19.91 20.78
CA TRP A 465 1.20 -18.92 20.33
C TRP A 465 0.56 -19.23 18.96
N SER A 466 -0.61 -19.87 18.96
CA SER A 466 -1.36 -20.18 17.73
C SER A 466 -2.56 -19.25 17.54
N PHE A 467 -2.58 -18.54 16.41
CA PHE A 467 -3.72 -17.78 15.91
C PHE A 467 -3.86 -18.00 14.40
N GLU A 468 -5.09 -17.90 13.87
CA GLU A 468 -5.32 -17.99 12.43
C GLU A 468 -5.05 -16.65 11.73
N ILE A 469 -4.53 -16.72 10.50
CA ILE A 469 -4.30 -15.60 9.57
C ILE A 469 -5.45 -14.56 9.65
N ASP A 470 -5.13 -13.27 9.80
CA ASP A 470 -6.14 -12.18 9.69
C ASP A 470 -6.94 -12.30 8.38
N LYS A 471 -8.21 -12.69 8.53
CA LYS A 471 -9.12 -12.98 7.41
C LYS A 471 -9.59 -11.71 6.69
N ASP A 472 -9.40 -10.53 7.29
CA ASP A 472 -9.69 -9.23 6.69
C ASP A 472 -8.52 -8.68 5.85
N LEU A 473 -7.30 -9.20 6.06
CA LEU A 473 -6.07 -8.75 5.38
C LEU A 473 -5.13 -9.91 4.97
N PRO A 474 -5.61 -10.86 4.14
CA PRO A 474 -4.75 -11.86 3.51
C PRO A 474 -3.68 -11.24 2.60
N ALA A 475 -2.47 -11.05 3.14
CA ALA A 475 -1.24 -10.91 2.39
C ALA A 475 -0.87 -12.25 1.73
N SER A 476 -0.10 -12.23 0.64
CA SER A 476 0.58 -13.45 0.18
C SER A 476 1.89 -13.65 0.96
N THR A 477 2.46 -14.85 0.94
CA THR A 477 3.74 -15.17 1.59
C THR A 477 4.88 -14.26 1.09
N GLU A 478 4.83 -13.90 -0.19
CA GLU A 478 5.73 -12.93 -0.83
C GLU A 478 5.59 -11.54 -0.22
N GLN A 479 4.35 -11.04 -0.06
CA GLN A 479 4.10 -9.75 0.57
C GLN A 479 4.53 -9.75 2.05
N ALA A 480 4.26 -10.83 2.76
CA ALA A 480 4.64 -10.99 4.16
C ALA A 480 6.16 -10.91 4.35
N ALA A 481 6.93 -11.65 3.54
CA ALA A 481 8.39 -11.54 3.53
C ALA A 481 8.89 -10.15 3.09
N ILE A 482 8.27 -9.54 2.06
CA ILE A 482 8.56 -8.16 1.63
C ILE A 482 8.36 -7.15 2.78
N ILE A 483 7.27 -7.24 3.53
CA ILE A 483 6.97 -6.33 4.65
C ILE A 483 7.88 -6.60 5.86
N LYS A 484 8.35 -7.84 6.06
CA LYS A 484 9.33 -8.18 7.11
C LYS A 484 10.66 -7.45 6.93
N CYS A 485 11.21 -7.38 5.71
CA CYS A 485 12.54 -6.78 5.47
C CYS A 485 12.61 -5.27 5.71
N PHE A 486 11.49 -4.54 5.63
CA PHE A 486 11.48 -3.08 5.53
C PHE A 486 11.73 -2.30 6.83
N PRO A 487 11.24 -2.70 8.01
CA PRO A 487 11.68 -2.11 9.27
C PRO A 487 13.19 -2.27 9.51
N GLU A 488 13.79 -3.33 8.97
CA GLU A 488 15.19 -3.74 9.17
C GLU A 488 16.16 -3.01 8.22
N GLN A 489 15.65 -2.22 7.25
CA GLN A 489 16.44 -1.46 6.26
C GLN A 489 16.98 -0.09 6.75
N SER A 490 16.76 0.31 8.02
CA SER A 490 17.29 1.56 8.55
C SER A 490 18.74 1.43 9.04
N PRO A 491 19.71 2.20 8.50
CA PRO A 491 20.98 2.40 9.17
C PRO A 491 20.81 3.20 10.48
N ALA A 492 21.89 3.27 11.27
CA ALA A 492 22.00 4.13 12.45
C ALA A 492 21.84 5.62 12.10
#